data_AF-A0A6C0C862-F1
#
_entry.id   AF-A0A6C0C862-F1
#
_cell.length_a   1.000
_cell.length_b   1.000
_cell.length_c   1.000
_cell.angle_alpha   90.00
_cell.angle_beta   90.00
_cell.angle_gamma   90.00
#
_symmetry.space_group_name_H-M   'P 1'
#
loop_
_entity.id
_entity.type
_entity.pdbx_description
1 polymer ?
#
loop_
_entity_poly.entity_id
_entity_poly.type
_entity_poly.pdbx_seq_one_letter_code
_entity_poly.pdbx_strand_id
1 'polypeptide(L)'
;MATMTSKKMNQLKYKIIYNGKIKIEKIILLTYFNNFENVDICSFKSIGCLPKNIKHIHYEYYLPKSDNLKFVTTLTFKGKDFSMIQNNIPPSVTYLIIKPPYYANNIYNINIPHSVTHLKFSGLFINDKYKLSHDSIPPTITHLTFGYRFSGQIKGSIPSSVTHLTFGRCFDQSIKDSIPSSVTHLTFGYEFDQCIKNNIPSSIISLTLYPYNKDKTWRPTQYCWNDIPETISYVTLNYP
;
A
#
# COMPACT_ATOMS: atom_id res chain seq x y z
N MET A 1 -31.38 -13.13 -36.21
CA MET A 1 -30.31 -14.16 -36.18
C MET A 1 -29.11 -13.58 -35.44
N ALA A 2 -28.98 -13.82 -34.13
CA ALA A 2 -27.72 -13.50 -33.44
C ALA A 2 -26.69 -14.55 -33.88
N THR A 3 -25.63 -14.14 -34.57
CA THR A 3 -24.59 -15.03 -35.12
C THR A 3 -24.02 -15.95 -34.02
N MET A 4 -23.65 -17.20 -34.35
CA MET A 4 -23.14 -18.17 -33.36
C MET A 4 -21.95 -17.63 -32.53
N THR A 5 -21.21 -16.68 -33.07
CA THR A 5 -20.16 -15.90 -32.39
C THR A 5 -20.71 -15.14 -31.17
N SER A 6 -21.91 -14.57 -31.28
CA SER A 6 -22.61 -13.89 -30.18
C SER A 6 -23.02 -14.86 -29.07
N LYS A 7 -23.52 -16.06 -29.37
CA LYS A 7 -23.91 -17.05 -28.35
C LYS A 7 -22.70 -17.62 -27.58
N LYS A 8 -21.63 -18.00 -28.28
CA LYS A 8 -20.39 -18.48 -27.63
C LYS A 8 -19.73 -17.37 -26.80
N MET A 9 -19.64 -16.15 -27.33
CA MET A 9 -19.13 -14.99 -26.59
C MET A 9 -19.99 -14.66 -25.37
N ASN A 10 -21.31 -14.82 -25.48
CA ASN A 10 -22.24 -14.61 -24.37
C ASN A 10 -22.14 -15.69 -23.28
N GLN A 11 -21.70 -16.92 -23.61
CA GLN A 11 -21.41 -17.95 -22.61
C GLN A 11 -20.07 -17.72 -21.90
N LEU A 12 -19.09 -17.13 -22.59
CA LEU A 12 -17.76 -16.86 -22.03
C LEU A 12 -17.79 -15.92 -20.82
N LYS A 13 -18.72 -14.96 -20.77
CA LYS A 13 -18.83 -14.03 -19.63
C LYS A 13 -19.04 -14.71 -18.27
N TYR A 14 -19.60 -15.92 -18.26
CA TYR A 14 -19.78 -16.72 -17.05
C TYR A 14 -18.52 -17.48 -16.61
N LYS A 15 -17.51 -17.59 -17.49
CA LYS A 15 -16.24 -18.28 -17.24
C LYS A 15 -15.05 -17.33 -17.04
N ILE A 16 -15.16 -16.08 -17.50
CA ILE A 16 -14.12 -15.07 -17.35
C ILE A 16 -14.08 -14.60 -15.90
N ILE A 17 -12.87 -14.49 -15.35
CA ILE A 17 -12.59 -13.81 -14.08
C ILE A 17 -12.20 -12.36 -14.41
N TYR A 18 -12.89 -11.41 -13.79
CA TYR A 18 -12.70 -9.98 -14.03
C TYR A 18 -11.88 -9.35 -12.90
N ASN A 19 -10.59 -9.12 -13.17
CA ASN A 19 -9.64 -8.58 -12.20
C ASN A 19 -9.48 -7.05 -12.29
N GLY A 20 -10.01 -6.45 -13.36
CA GLY A 20 -10.03 -5.00 -13.51
C GLY A 20 -10.93 -4.35 -12.46
N LYS A 21 -10.45 -3.28 -11.85
CA LYS A 21 -11.21 -2.52 -10.86
C LYS A 21 -12.52 -2.00 -11.47
N ILE A 22 -13.66 -2.33 -10.86
CA ILE A 22 -14.98 -1.90 -11.32
C ILE A 22 -15.85 -1.39 -10.18
N LYS A 23 -16.69 -0.38 -10.48
CA LYS A 23 -17.69 0.12 -9.53
C LYS A 23 -18.80 -0.91 -9.33
N ILE A 24 -19.18 -1.18 -8.07
CA ILE A 24 -20.17 -2.21 -7.73
C ILE A 24 -21.53 -1.98 -8.38
N GLU A 25 -21.95 -0.73 -8.55
CA GLU A 25 -23.24 -0.36 -9.14
C GLU A 25 -23.35 -0.78 -10.61
N LYS A 26 -22.20 -0.92 -11.30
CA LYS A 26 -22.17 -1.40 -12.70
C LYS A 26 -22.37 -2.90 -12.82
N ILE A 27 -22.16 -3.65 -11.75
CA ILE A 27 -22.12 -5.12 -11.80
C ILE A 27 -23.22 -5.79 -10.98
N ILE A 28 -23.89 -5.07 -10.07
CA ILE A 28 -24.83 -5.66 -9.11
C ILE A 28 -26.02 -6.40 -9.76
N LEU A 29 -26.42 -6.01 -10.98
CA LEU A 29 -27.50 -6.66 -11.74
C LEU A 29 -27.00 -7.73 -12.73
N LEU A 30 -25.70 -7.99 -12.79
CA LEU A 30 -25.12 -8.97 -13.71
C LEU A 30 -25.30 -10.39 -13.17
N THR A 31 -25.80 -11.29 -14.02
CA THR A 31 -25.94 -12.72 -13.66
C THR A 31 -24.61 -13.43 -13.38
N TYR A 32 -23.49 -12.84 -13.79
CA TYR A 32 -22.12 -13.30 -13.55
C TYR A 32 -21.37 -12.43 -12.52
N PHE A 33 -22.11 -11.69 -11.67
CA PHE A 33 -21.59 -10.79 -10.63
C PHE A 33 -20.49 -11.40 -9.73
N ASN A 34 -20.55 -12.71 -9.46
CA ASN A 34 -19.56 -13.39 -8.62
C ASN A 34 -18.18 -13.58 -9.27
N ASN A 35 -18.03 -13.27 -10.56
CA ASN A 35 -16.77 -13.41 -11.29
C ASN A 35 -15.84 -12.18 -11.16
N PHE A 36 -16.27 -11.14 -10.44
CA PHE A 36 -15.49 -9.92 -10.24
C PHE A 36 -14.69 -10.00 -8.94
N GLU A 37 -13.37 -9.88 -9.05
CA GLU A 37 -12.46 -10.01 -7.89
C GLU A 37 -12.02 -8.65 -7.32
N ASN A 38 -12.21 -7.56 -8.07
CA ASN A 38 -11.73 -6.21 -7.72
C ASN A 38 -12.83 -5.16 -7.84
N VAL A 39 -13.37 -4.73 -6.70
CA VAL A 39 -14.58 -3.88 -6.65
C VAL A 39 -14.34 -2.57 -5.90
N ASP A 40 -14.85 -1.48 -6.48
CA ASP A 40 -14.92 -0.17 -5.85
C ASP A 40 -16.34 0.11 -5.33
N ILE A 41 -16.41 0.40 -4.03
CA ILE A 41 -17.60 0.69 -3.24
C ILE A 41 -17.53 2.19 -2.89
N CYS A 42 -17.95 3.02 -3.84
CA CYS A 42 -17.92 4.48 -3.70
C CYS A 42 -19.31 5.09 -3.37
N SER A 43 -20.35 4.27 -3.24
CA SER A 43 -21.70 4.77 -2.98
C SER A 43 -21.95 5.05 -1.49
N PHE A 44 -22.73 6.09 -1.23
CA PHE A 44 -23.32 6.40 0.08
C PHE A 44 -24.48 5.45 0.46
N LYS A 45 -24.98 4.66 -0.50
CA LYS A 45 -26.06 3.70 -0.26
C LYS A 45 -25.47 2.42 0.33
N SER A 46 -26.11 1.91 1.38
CA SER A 46 -25.87 0.55 1.86
C SER A 46 -26.07 -0.43 0.71
N ILE A 47 -25.07 -1.26 0.45
CA ILE A 47 -25.14 -2.34 -0.52
C ILE A 47 -25.29 -3.64 0.26
N GLY A 48 -26.35 -4.39 -0.05
CA GLY A 48 -26.70 -5.62 0.68
C GLY A 48 -25.86 -6.84 0.30
N CYS A 49 -25.09 -6.82 -0.80
CA CYS A 49 -24.33 -7.98 -1.27
C CYS A 49 -23.00 -7.62 -1.96
N LEU A 50 -22.02 -8.53 -1.84
CA LEU A 50 -20.70 -8.45 -2.50
C LEU A 50 -20.46 -9.73 -3.32
N PRO A 51 -19.62 -9.68 -4.39
CA PRO A 51 -19.27 -10.88 -5.13
C PRO A 51 -18.65 -11.94 -4.22
N LYS A 52 -19.01 -13.21 -4.39
CA LYS A 52 -18.52 -14.30 -3.53
C LYS A 52 -17.00 -14.50 -3.61
N ASN A 53 -16.38 -14.25 -4.77
CA ASN A 53 -14.95 -14.49 -5.01
C ASN A 53 -14.11 -13.19 -4.93
N ILE A 54 -14.62 -12.16 -4.24
CA ILE A 54 -13.94 -10.88 -4.15
C ILE A 54 -12.61 -11.00 -3.40
N LYS A 55 -11.55 -10.43 -3.96
CA LYS A 55 -10.21 -10.40 -3.36
C LYS A 55 -9.77 -8.99 -2.96
N HIS A 56 -10.14 -8.01 -3.77
CA HIS A 56 -9.76 -6.61 -3.60
C HIS A 56 -11.02 -5.75 -3.44
N ILE A 57 -11.11 -5.05 -2.31
CA ILE A 57 -12.16 -4.06 -2.06
C ILE A 57 -11.53 -2.68 -1.95
N HIS A 58 -12.09 -1.72 -2.66
CA HIS A 58 -11.84 -0.31 -2.44
C HIS A 58 -13.11 0.32 -1.89
N TYR A 59 -13.04 1.05 -0.78
CA TYR A 59 -14.21 1.70 -0.19
C TYR A 59 -13.85 3.08 0.36
N GLU A 60 -14.85 3.95 0.45
CA GLU A 60 -14.67 5.33 0.93
C GLU A 60 -15.46 5.62 2.20
N TYR A 61 -16.75 5.28 2.21
CA TYR A 61 -17.65 5.62 3.32
C TYR A 61 -17.94 4.42 4.22
N TYR A 62 -18.51 3.36 3.66
CA TYR A 62 -18.98 2.22 4.44
C TYR A 62 -18.45 0.93 3.83
N LEU A 63 -17.69 0.17 4.63
CA LEU A 63 -17.46 -1.25 4.35
C LEU A 63 -18.67 -2.02 4.89
N PRO A 64 -19.46 -2.71 4.03
CA PRO A 64 -20.61 -3.46 4.51
C PRO A 64 -20.15 -4.52 5.52
N LYS A 65 -20.84 -4.60 6.68
CA LYS A 65 -20.73 -5.76 7.57
C LYS A 65 -21.22 -6.97 6.78
N SER A 66 -20.31 -7.86 6.37
CA SER A 66 -20.72 -9.05 5.63
C SER A 66 -19.92 -10.25 6.04
N ASP A 67 -20.64 -11.31 6.37
CA ASP A 67 -20.11 -12.66 6.63
C ASP A 67 -19.46 -13.29 5.37
N ASN A 68 -19.56 -12.63 4.21
CA ASN A 68 -19.04 -13.09 2.91
C ASN A 68 -17.68 -12.50 2.53
N LEU A 69 -16.99 -11.78 3.42
CA LEU A 69 -15.68 -11.22 3.12
C LEU A 69 -14.50 -12.21 3.28
N LYS A 70 -14.79 -13.52 3.41
CA LYS A 70 -13.80 -14.58 3.72
C LYS A 70 -12.61 -14.66 2.75
N PHE A 71 -12.79 -14.22 1.51
CA PHE A 71 -11.75 -14.28 0.47
C PHE A 71 -11.08 -12.93 0.20
N VAL A 72 -11.49 -11.87 0.90
CA VAL A 72 -10.88 -10.55 0.75
C VAL A 72 -9.50 -10.60 1.37
N THR A 73 -8.48 -10.43 0.54
CA THR A 73 -7.07 -10.40 0.95
C THR A 73 -6.54 -8.98 0.98
N THR A 74 -7.06 -8.12 0.10
CA THR A 74 -6.66 -6.72 0.00
C THR A 74 -7.82 -5.79 0.24
N LEU A 75 -7.61 -4.84 1.15
CA LEU A 75 -8.57 -3.80 1.43
C LEU A 75 -7.93 -2.43 1.19
N THR A 76 -8.61 -1.56 0.45
CA THR A 76 -8.25 -0.16 0.28
C THR A 76 -9.29 0.74 0.92
N PHE A 77 -8.90 1.46 1.97
CA PHE A 77 -9.73 2.49 2.57
C PHE A 77 -9.37 3.86 1.98
N LYS A 78 -10.37 4.59 1.51
CA LYS A 78 -10.25 5.97 1.03
C LYS A 78 -10.96 6.89 2.01
N GLY A 79 -10.26 7.50 2.96
CA GLY A 79 -10.94 8.32 3.96
C GLY A 79 -10.00 8.94 4.98
N LYS A 80 -10.57 9.78 5.85
CA LYS A 80 -9.81 10.49 6.91
C LYS A 80 -10.02 9.92 8.32
N ASP A 81 -11.14 9.22 8.56
CA ASP A 81 -11.48 8.63 9.85
C ASP A 81 -11.31 7.12 9.81
N PHE A 82 -10.27 6.62 10.46
CA PHE A 82 -9.86 5.22 10.39
C PHE A 82 -10.51 4.39 11.50
N SER A 83 -11.31 4.99 12.40
CA SER A 83 -12.07 4.25 13.41
C SER A 83 -13.03 3.24 12.79
N MET A 84 -13.52 3.51 11.58
CA MET A 84 -14.39 2.61 10.82
C MET A 84 -13.71 1.30 10.39
N ILE A 85 -12.38 1.26 10.44
CA ILE A 85 -11.58 0.09 10.08
C ILE A 85 -11.60 -0.97 11.18
N GLN A 86 -11.66 -0.55 12.46
CA GLN A 86 -11.41 -1.41 13.62
C GLN A 86 -12.33 -2.65 13.70
N ASN A 87 -13.59 -2.52 13.30
CA ASN A 87 -14.62 -3.56 13.52
C ASN A 87 -15.18 -4.19 12.24
N ASN A 88 -14.68 -3.79 11.06
CA ASN A 88 -15.22 -4.25 9.78
C ASN A 88 -14.19 -4.94 8.89
N ILE A 89 -12.90 -4.95 9.27
CA ILE A 89 -11.91 -5.70 8.49
C ILE A 89 -12.05 -7.21 8.81
N PRO A 90 -12.29 -8.04 7.78
CA PRO A 90 -12.25 -9.49 7.91
C PRO A 90 -10.86 -9.98 8.31
N PRO A 91 -10.74 -11.04 9.13
CA PRO A 91 -9.46 -11.67 9.45
C PRO A 91 -8.67 -12.18 8.24
N SER A 92 -9.32 -12.35 7.08
CA SER A 92 -8.65 -12.76 5.83
C SER A 92 -7.83 -11.63 5.20
N VAL A 93 -8.03 -10.36 5.60
CA VAL A 93 -7.31 -9.23 5.04
C VAL A 93 -5.89 -9.20 5.59
N THR A 94 -4.93 -9.41 4.70
CA THR A 94 -3.50 -9.37 4.99
C THR A 94 -2.82 -8.14 4.39
N TYR A 95 -3.43 -7.52 3.37
CA TYR A 95 -2.93 -6.33 2.69
C TYR A 95 -3.89 -5.15 2.87
N LEU A 96 -3.43 -4.11 3.55
CA LEU A 96 -4.19 -2.88 3.78
C LEU A 96 -3.56 -1.69 3.03
N ILE A 97 -4.35 -1.03 2.20
CA ILE A 97 -4.00 0.22 1.53
C ILE A 97 -4.81 1.36 2.14
N ILE A 98 -4.10 2.35 2.65
CA ILE A 98 -4.66 3.56 3.24
C ILE A 98 -4.52 4.70 2.23
N LYS A 99 -5.64 5.30 1.80
CA LYS A 99 -5.71 6.42 0.84
C LYS A 99 -6.43 7.63 1.45
N PRO A 100 -5.76 8.45 2.26
CA PRO A 100 -6.36 9.67 2.77
C PRO A 100 -6.75 10.64 1.63
N PRO A 101 -7.79 11.48 1.83
CA PRO A 101 -8.12 12.53 0.87
C PRO A 101 -7.02 13.59 0.84
N TYR A 102 -6.87 14.28 -0.30
CA TYR A 102 -5.77 15.23 -0.53
C TYR A 102 -5.75 16.41 0.46
N TYR A 103 -6.91 16.77 1.02
CA TYR A 103 -7.10 17.84 1.99
C TYR A 103 -7.05 17.36 3.45
N ALA A 104 -6.77 16.07 3.69
CA ALA A 104 -6.58 15.60 5.05
C ALA A 104 -5.35 16.27 5.65
N ASN A 105 -5.57 16.99 6.76
CA ASN A 105 -4.51 17.61 7.55
C ASN A 105 -4.13 16.80 8.79
N ASN A 106 -4.98 15.84 9.19
CA ASN A 106 -4.73 14.85 10.25
C ASN A 106 -5.38 13.50 9.89
N ILE A 107 -4.80 12.41 10.41
CA ILE A 107 -5.34 11.06 10.43
C ILE A 107 -5.31 10.66 11.90
N TYR A 108 -6.42 10.14 12.39
CA TYR A 108 -6.55 9.69 13.76
C TYR A 108 -7.19 8.30 13.77
N ASN A 109 -7.00 7.58 14.87
CA ASN A 109 -7.58 6.25 15.12
C ASN A 109 -7.17 5.17 14.10
N ILE A 110 -5.89 5.16 13.70
CA ILE A 110 -5.33 4.06 12.90
C ILE A 110 -5.20 2.85 13.83
N ASN A 111 -6.25 2.02 13.90
CA ASN A 111 -6.17 0.70 14.52
C ASN A 111 -6.14 -0.34 13.40
N ILE A 112 -4.94 -0.81 13.09
CA ILE A 112 -4.72 -1.80 12.03
C ILE A 112 -4.91 -3.20 12.64
N PRO A 113 -5.79 -4.04 12.07
CA PRO A 113 -6.02 -5.39 12.57
C PRO A 113 -4.76 -6.26 12.53
N HIS A 114 -4.65 -7.18 13.50
CA HIS A 114 -3.52 -8.11 13.61
C HIS A 114 -3.34 -9.05 12.39
N SER A 115 -4.40 -9.26 11.60
CA SER A 115 -4.31 -10.06 10.36
C SER A 115 -3.48 -9.38 9.28
N VAL A 116 -3.32 -8.05 9.34
CA VAL A 116 -2.58 -7.29 8.34
C VAL A 116 -1.09 -7.49 8.53
N THR A 117 -0.42 -7.86 7.44
CA THR A 117 1.03 -8.02 7.35
C THR A 117 1.64 -7.06 6.33
N HIS A 118 0.86 -6.59 5.36
CA HIS A 118 1.28 -5.62 4.36
C HIS A 118 0.49 -4.33 4.54
N LEU A 119 1.19 -3.23 4.81
CA LEU A 119 0.61 -1.91 5.00
C LEU A 119 1.17 -0.94 3.96
N LYS A 120 0.27 -0.30 3.22
CA LYS A 120 0.63 0.73 2.24
C LYS A 120 -0.14 2.01 2.51
N PHE A 121 0.57 3.08 2.83
CA PHE A 121 0.05 4.43 2.74
C PHE A 121 0.17 4.91 1.30
N SER A 122 -0.91 5.43 0.73
CA SER A 122 -0.97 5.87 -0.67
C SER A 122 -1.52 7.29 -0.76
N GLY A 123 -1.03 8.06 -1.74
CA GLY A 123 -1.52 9.41 -2.03
C GLY A 123 -0.54 10.53 -1.63
N LEU A 124 -1.05 11.76 -1.65
CA LEU A 124 -0.31 13.00 -1.37
C LEU A 124 -0.17 13.26 0.14
N PHE A 125 0.11 12.22 0.92
CA PHE A 125 0.23 12.33 2.37
C PHE A 125 1.42 13.22 2.75
N ILE A 126 1.17 14.51 3.02
CA ILE A 126 2.19 15.49 3.43
C ILE A 126 2.37 15.34 4.94
N ASN A 127 3.58 14.96 5.36
CA ASN A 127 3.81 14.56 6.74
C ASN A 127 4.33 15.67 7.65
N ASP A 128 4.49 16.90 7.17
CA ASP A 128 5.10 17.97 7.98
C ASP A 128 4.34 18.23 9.31
N LYS A 129 3.09 17.75 9.41
CA LYS A 129 2.26 17.82 10.63
C LYS A 129 1.98 16.49 11.34
N TYR A 130 2.32 15.33 10.77
CA TYR A 130 1.99 14.05 11.40
C TYR A 130 3.23 13.32 11.89
N LYS A 131 3.22 12.98 13.17
CA LYS A 131 4.20 12.11 13.76
C LYS A 131 3.59 10.72 13.79
N LEU A 132 4.12 9.79 13.00
CA LEU A 132 3.84 8.38 13.26
C LEU A 132 4.41 8.08 14.65
N SER A 133 3.53 7.93 15.63
CA SER A 133 3.96 7.54 16.97
C SER A 133 4.51 6.11 16.92
N HIS A 134 5.33 5.76 17.91
CA HIS A 134 5.92 4.43 18.06
C HIS A 134 4.87 3.30 17.98
N ASP A 135 3.64 3.58 18.39
CA ASP A 135 2.56 2.59 18.47
C ASP A 135 1.55 2.68 17.31
N SER A 136 1.82 3.51 16.30
CA SER A 136 0.90 3.72 15.16
C SER A 136 0.89 2.56 14.16
N ILE A 137 1.94 1.73 14.13
CA ILE A 137 2.08 0.60 13.20
C ILE A 137 2.19 -0.68 14.04
N PRO A 138 1.26 -1.65 13.90
CA PRO A 138 1.31 -2.87 14.69
C PRO A 138 2.56 -3.70 14.44
N PRO A 139 3.01 -4.49 15.42
CA PRO A 139 4.13 -5.41 15.26
C PRO A 139 3.83 -6.59 14.33
N THR A 140 2.64 -6.69 13.74
CA THR A 140 2.31 -7.71 12.73
C THR A 140 2.74 -7.32 11.31
N ILE A 141 3.08 -6.04 11.08
CA ILE A 141 3.46 -5.55 9.76
C ILE A 141 4.87 -6.02 9.38
N THR A 142 4.97 -6.75 8.27
CA THR A 142 6.23 -7.21 7.68
C THR A 142 6.63 -6.42 6.45
N HIS A 143 5.65 -5.86 5.72
CA HIS A 143 5.87 -5.04 4.53
C HIS A 143 5.23 -3.67 4.71
N LEU A 144 6.06 -2.62 4.70
CA LEU A 144 5.63 -1.25 4.93
C LEU A 144 6.00 -0.37 3.73
N THR A 145 4.99 0.29 3.17
CA THR A 145 5.18 1.28 2.09
C THR A 145 4.59 2.63 2.51
N PHE A 146 5.43 3.66 2.51
CA PHE A 146 5.03 5.04 2.75
C PHE A 146 4.46 5.72 1.49
N GLY A 147 3.60 6.71 1.72
CA GLY A 147 2.92 7.46 0.66
C GLY A 147 3.85 8.41 -0.08
N TYR A 148 3.46 8.83 -1.29
CA TYR A 148 4.30 9.59 -2.22
C TYR A 148 4.90 10.87 -1.61
N ARG A 149 4.11 11.66 -0.85
CA ARG A 149 4.56 12.91 -0.21
C ARG A 149 5.08 12.73 1.21
N PHE A 150 5.30 11.49 1.66
CA PHE A 150 5.77 11.25 3.02
C PHE A 150 7.16 11.86 3.21
N SER A 151 7.26 12.85 4.11
CA SER A 151 8.44 13.69 4.34
C SER A 151 8.86 13.76 5.81
N GLY A 152 8.17 13.06 6.72
CA GLY A 152 8.36 13.29 8.16
C GLY A 152 9.30 12.29 8.82
N GLN A 153 9.60 12.56 10.09
CA GLN A 153 10.56 11.78 10.87
C GLN A 153 10.07 10.35 11.12
N ILE A 154 11.00 9.40 11.08
CA ILE A 154 10.73 7.97 11.17
C ILE A 154 11.41 7.30 12.37
N LYS A 155 12.18 8.06 13.16
CA LYS A 155 12.93 7.52 14.29
C LYS A 155 11.98 6.93 15.33
N GLY A 156 12.11 5.61 15.56
CA GLY A 156 11.25 4.87 16.47
C GLY A 156 9.83 4.64 15.97
N SER A 157 9.54 4.90 14.69
CA SER A 157 8.19 4.74 14.11
C SER A 157 8.00 3.43 13.34
N ILE A 158 9.09 2.70 13.05
CA ILE A 158 9.07 1.48 12.23
C ILE A 158 9.25 0.27 13.17
N PRO A 159 8.27 -0.66 13.23
CA PRO A 159 8.37 -1.85 14.07
C PRO A 159 9.51 -2.80 13.64
N SER A 160 10.07 -3.53 14.61
CA SER A 160 11.12 -4.54 14.39
C SER A 160 10.65 -5.81 13.67
N SER A 161 9.37 -5.90 13.31
CA SER A 161 8.83 -6.97 12.45
C SER A 161 8.92 -6.65 10.96
N VAL A 162 9.18 -5.39 10.59
CA VAL A 162 9.27 -4.97 9.19
C VAL A 162 10.52 -5.56 8.54
N THR A 163 10.32 -6.29 7.45
CA THR A 163 11.39 -6.89 6.63
C THR A 163 11.54 -6.18 5.28
N HIS A 164 10.45 -5.63 4.75
CA HIS A 164 10.43 -4.88 3.49
C HIS A 164 9.93 -3.45 3.75
N LEU A 165 10.78 -2.48 3.44
CA LEU A 165 10.53 -1.08 3.69
C LEU A 165 10.67 -0.25 2.42
N THR A 166 9.64 0.51 2.08
CA THR A 166 9.62 1.39 0.91
C THR A 166 9.21 2.79 1.32
N PHE A 167 10.08 3.77 1.06
CA PHE A 167 9.81 5.18 1.30
C PHE A 167 9.09 5.85 0.14
N GLY A 168 8.39 6.94 0.47
CA GLY A 168 7.73 7.82 -0.50
C GLY A 168 8.71 8.65 -1.31
N ARG A 169 8.26 9.19 -2.45
CA ARG A 169 9.09 10.01 -3.35
C ARG A 169 9.78 11.18 -2.63
N CYS A 170 9.06 11.89 -1.78
CA CYS A 170 9.52 13.11 -1.10
C CYS A 170 10.26 12.86 0.23
N PHE A 171 10.62 11.61 0.54
CA PHE A 171 11.32 11.31 1.78
C PHE A 171 12.81 11.69 1.65
N ASP A 172 13.23 12.69 2.42
CA ASP A 172 14.61 13.16 2.50
C ASP A 172 15.02 13.49 3.96
N GLN A 173 14.53 12.69 4.91
CA GLN A 173 14.87 12.86 6.33
C GLN A 173 16.04 11.96 6.71
N SER A 174 16.81 12.38 7.71
CA SER A 174 17.88 11.56 8.27
C SER A 174 17.35 10.19 8.72
N ILE A 175 18.09 9.15 8.35
CA ILE A 175 17.78 7.74 8.63
C ILE A 175 18.57 7.18 9.81
N LYS A 176 19.39 8.02 10.47
CA LYS A 176 20.22 7.60 11.61
C LYS A 176 19.35 6.93 12.69
N ASP A 177 19.75 5.72 13.09
CA ASP A 177 19.07 4.89 14.11
C ASP A 177 17.57 4.68 13.84
N SER A 178 17.12 4.79 12.59
CA SER A 178 15.69 4.81 12.26
C SER A 178 15.19 3.57 11.52
N ILE A 179 16.10 2.80 10.91
CA ILE A 179 15.76 1.58 10.15
C ILE A 179 16.05 0.36 11.04
N PRO A 180 15.04 -0.47 11.37
CA PRO A 180 15.26 -1.65 12.20
C PRO A 180 16.16 -2.70 11.55
N SER A 181 16.92 -3.46 12.36
CA SER A 181 17.80 -4.54 11.91
C SER A 181 17.08 -5.77 11.33
N SER A 182 15.74 -5.78 11.36
CA SER A 182 14.92 -6.78 10.69
C SER A 182 14.75 -6.51 9.18
N VAL A 183 15.04 -5.29 8.72
CA VAL A 183 14.84 -4.89 7.32
C VAL A 183 15.88 -5.57 6.43
N THR A 184 15.39 -6.27 5.41
CA THR A 184 16.20 -6.96 4.40
C THR A 184 16.09 -6.31 3.02
N HIS A 185 14.95 -5.69 2.73
CA HIS A 185 14.68 -4.99 1.47
C HIS A 185 14.35 -3.53 1.75
N LEU A 186 15.15 -2.62 1.22
CA LEU A 186 15.03 -1.20 1.45
C LEU A 186 14.93 -0.44 0.12
N THR A 187 13.90 0.38 -0.02
CA THR A 187 13.71 1.26 -1.18
C THR A 187 13.56 2.70 -0.71
N PHE A 188 14.45 3.57 -1.17
CA PHE A 188 14.36 5.01 -0.90
C PHE A 188 13.51 5.74 -1.94
N GLY A 189 13.07 6.94 -1.58
CA GLY A 189 12.37 7.84 -2.50
C GLY A 189 13.29 8.51 -3.50
N TYR A 190 12.70 9.11 -4.54
CA TYR A 190 13.42 9.90 -5.53
C TYR A 190 14.20 11.07 -4.91
N GLU A 191 13.62 11.78 -3.95
CA GLU A 191 14.20 12.99 -3.36
C GLU A 191 15.21 12.68 -2.25
N PHE A 192 15.38 11.41 -1.85
CA PHE A 192 16.30 11.03 -0.79
C PHE A 192 17.73 11.42 -1.15
N ASP A 193 18.34 12.23 -0.30
CA ASP A 193 19.70 12.76 -0.45
C ASP A 193 20.42 12.84 0.90
N GLN A 194 20.33 11.77 1.69
CA GLN A 194 21.00 11.68 3.00
C GLN A 194 22.13 10.65 2.99
N CYS A 195 23.11 10.85 3.85
CA CYS A 195 24.21 9.90 4.04
C CYS A 195 23.69 8.53 4.51
N ILE A 196 24.06 7.46 3.80
CA ILE A 196 23.73 6.07 4.14
C ILE A 196 24.80 5.36 4.97
N LYS A 197 26.03 5.91 5.00
CA LYS A 197 27.17 5.31 5.68
C LYS A 197 26.85 5.04 7.14
N ASN A 198 26.94 3.78 7.56
CA ASN A 198 26.63 3.32 8.91
C ASN A 198 25.20 3.65 9.41
N ASN A 199 24.31 4.11 8.53
CA ASN A 199 22.93 4.48 8.88
C ASN A 199 21.89 3.46 8.38
N ILE A 200 22.34 2.45 7.63
CA ILE A 200 21.50 1.33 7.19
C ILE A 200 21.99 0.02 7.84
N PRO A 201 21.09 -0.87 8.29
CA PRO A 201 21.47 -2.13 8.92
C PRO A 201 22.24 -3.09 8.01
N SER A 202 23.13 -3.89 8.58
CA SER A 202 23.86 -4.96 7.87
C SER A 202 22.97 -6.10 7.37
N SER A 203 21.72 -6.17 7.83
CA SER A 203 20.71 -7.14 7.41
C SER A 203 20.15 -6.89 6.01
N ILE A 204 20.44 -5.73 5.41
CA ILE A 204 19.93 -5.39 4.07
C ILE A 204 20.62 -6.26 3.02
N ILE A 205 19.78 -6.90 2.20
CA ILE A 205 20.17 -7.76 1.08
C ILE A 205 19.90 -7.03 -0.25
N SER A 206 18.82 -6.23 -0.29
CA SER A 206 18.40 -5.50 -1.49
C SER A 206 18.20 -4.01 -1.19
N LEU A 207 18.90 -3.15 -1.92
CA LEU A 207 18.78 -1.69 -1.83
C LEU A 207 18.33 -1.10 -3.16
N THR A 208 17.28 -0.28 -3.15
CA THR A 208 16.83 0.47 -4.33
C THR A 208 17.01 1.97 -4.14
N LEU A 209 17.68 2.61 -5.10
CA LEU A 209 17.99 4.04 -5.13
C LEU A 209 17.55 4.67 -6.45
N TYR A 210 17.45 5.99 -6.45
CA TYR A 210 17.05 6.81 -7.60
C TYR A 210 18.08 7.90 -7.88
N PRO A 211 19.29 7.55 -8.34
CA PRO A 211 20.40 8.48 -8.48
C PRO A 211 20.33 9.33 -9.76
N TYR A 212 19.27 9.23 -10.56
CA TYR A 212 19.19 9.90 -11.86
C TYR A 212 18.24 11.09 -11.84
N ASN A 213 18.58 12.15 -12.54
CA ASN A 213 17.69 13.26 -12.87
C ASN A 213 16.64 12.84 -13.92
N LYS A 214 15.66 13.72 -14.19
CA LYS A 214 14.61 13.47 -15.20
C LYS A 214 15.14 13.26 -16.62
N ASP A 215 16.29 13.85 -16.93
CA ASP A 215 17.01 13.71 -18.20
C ASP A 215 17.93 12.46 -18.23
N LYS A 216 17.83 11.60 -17.20
CA LYS A 216 18.65 10.38 -17.01
C LYS A 216 20.14 10.65 -16.78
N THR A 217 20.52 11.87 -16.43
CA THR A 217 21.88 12.18 -15.99
C THR A 217 22.06 11.82 -14.51
N TRP A 218 23.30 11.56 -14.09
CA TRP A 218 23.61 11.27 -12.69
C TRP A 218 23.39 12.51 -11.82
N ARG A 219 22.70 12.34 -10.70
CA ARG A 219 22.48 13.38 -9.69
C ARG A 219 23.56 13.29 -8.63
N PRO A 220 24.29 14.38 -8.34
CA PRO A 220 25.13 14.46 -7.15
C PRO A 220 24.29 14.18 -5.92
N THR A 221 24.72 13.23 -5.08
CA THR A 221 24.02 12.87 -3.86
C THR A 221 24.98 12.80 -2.68
N GLN A 222 24.46 13.00 -1.47
CA GLN A 222 25.22 12.90 -0.22
C GLN A 222 25.63 11.47 0.11
N TYR A 223 24.94 10.46 -0.43
CA TYR A 223 25.38 9.08 -0.30
C TYR A 223 26.43 8.75 -1.35
N CYS A 224 27.57 8.23 -0.91
CA CYS A 224 28.60 7.73 -1.81
C CYS A 224 28.41 6.23 -2.07
N TRP A 225 28.77 5.76 -3.27
CA TRP A 225 28.74 4.33 -3.59
C TRP A 225 29.62 3.50 -2.66
N ASN A 226 30.73 4.09 -2.18
CA ASN A 226 31.63 3.48 -1.20
C ASN A 226 31.02 3.37 0.21
N ASP A 227 29.87 3.99 0.45
CA ASP A 227 29.15 3.90 1.73
C ASP A 227 28.13 2.75 1.74
N ILE A 228 27.86 2.11 0.59
CA ILE A 228 27.01 0.93 0.50
C ILE A 228 27.77 -0.27 1.08
N PRO A 229 27.25 -0.92 2.14
CA PRO A 229 27.89 -2.10 2.72
C PRO A 229 28.04 -3.24 1.70
N GLU A 230 29.19 -3.93 1.74
CA GLU A 230 29.46 -5.10 0.90
C GLU A 230 28.51 -6.28 1.16
N THR A 231 27.78 -6.25 2.29
CA THR A 231 26.77 -7.27 2.63
C THR A 231 25.54 -7.23 1.72
N ILE A 232 25.33 -6.13 0.99
CA ILE A 232 24.17 -5.98 0.09
C ILE A 232 24.41 -6.79 -1.18
N SER A 233 23.53 -7.76 -1.43
CA SER A 233 23.62 -8.63 -2.61
C SER A 233 23.18 -7.96 -3.90
N TYR A 234 22.19 -7.05 -3.83
CA TYR A 234 21.63 -6.40 -5.01
C TYR A 234 21.38 -4.92 -4.77
N VAL A 235 21.88 -4.09 -5.68
CA VAL A 235 21.56 -2.66 -5.74
C VAL A 235 20.80 -2.38 -7.04
N THR A 236 19.58 -1.89 -6.92
CA THR A 236 18.73 -1.50 -8.06
C THR A 236 18.73 0.01 -8.22
N LEU A 237 19.04 0.49 -9.42
CA LEU A 237 19.01 1.92 -9.76
C LEU A 237 17.83 2.18 -10.69
N ASN A 238 16.89 3.01 -10.25
CA ASN A 238 15.68 3.33 -11.00
C ASN A 238 15.68 4.78 -11.48
N TYR A 239 14.86 5.01 -12.51
CA TYR A 239 14.56 6.33 -13.05
C TYR A 239 13.28 6.90 -12.42
N PRO A 240 13.14 8.23 -12.32
CA PRO A 240 11.92 8.91 -11.84
C PRO A 240 10.65 8.64 -12.64
#